data_AF-A0AAE0AAY2-F1
#
_entry.id   AF-A0AAE0AAY2-F1
#
_cell.length_a   1.000
_cell.length_b   1.000
_cell.length_c   1.000
_cell.angle_alpha   90.00
_cell.angle_beta   90.00
_cell.angle_gamma   90.00
#
_symmetry.space_group_name_H-M   'P 1'
#
loop_
_entity.id
_entity.type
_entity.pdbx_description
1 polymer ?
#
loop_
_entity_poly.entity_id
_entity_poly.type
_entity_poly.pdbx_seq_one_letter_code
_entity_poly.pdbx_strand_id
1 'polypeptide(L)'
;MVAMTKKFQYHVKRSTTDRFEAAFIHNHYKWRISATKLKNSDYFEVKMYNASHLCNELQNTGGDHRQASSWIIGHYIKSKFEGVGCNNRLKAIIADIYKLLGLNISYEKAWRVRESAFDEVRGSPEESYA
;
A
#
# COMPACT_ATOMS: atom_id res chain seq x y z
N MET A 1 -5.17 -3.02 -3.53
CA MET A 1 -4.99 -1.55 -3.37
C MET A 1 -6.27 -0.81 -2.86
N VAL A 2 -7.35 -1.49 -2.45
CA VAL A 2 -8.66 -0.84 -2.15
C VAL A 2 -8.57 0.30 -1.13
N ALA A 3 -7.82 0.13 -0.03
CA ALA A 3 -7.69 1.15 1.02
C ALA A 3 -6.99 2.43 0.54
N MET A 4 -5.95 2.28 -0.29
CA MET A 4 -5.22 3.42 -0.88
C MET A 4 -6.08 4.17 -1.90
N THR A 5 -6.77 3.46 -2.80
CA THR A 5 -7.61 4.07 -3.83
C THR A 5 -8.79 4.83 -3.23
N LYS A 6 -9.40 4.27 -2.17
CA LYS A 6 -10.50 4.91 -1.43
C LYS A 6 -10.02 5.83 -0.30
N LYS A 7 -8.70 6.07 -0.20
CA LYS A 7 -8.05 7.00 0.73
C LYS A 7 -8.48 6.83 2.19
N PHE A 8 -8.65 5.58 2.63
CA PHE A 8 -8.98 5.29 4.01
C PHE A 8 -7.94 4.42 4.68
N GLN A 9 -7.86 4.58 6.00
CA GLN A 9 -6.95 3.83 6.83
C GLN A 9 -7.70 2.81 7.70
N TYR A 10 -7.08 1.64 7.87
CA TYR A 10 -7.54 0.56 8.74
C TYR A 10 -6.43 0.12 9.70
N HIS A 11 -6.81 -0.47 10.82
CA HIS A 11 -5.89 -1.19 11.69
C HIS A 11 -6.15 -2.69 11.59
N VAL A 12 -5.08 -3.47 11.73
CA VAL A 12 -5.19 -4.92 11.84
C VAL A 12 -5.60 -5.24 13.27
N LYS A 13 -6.71 -5.96 13.44
CA LYS A 13 -7.21 -6.44 14.75
C LYS A 13 -6.57 -7.77 15.12
N ARG A 14 -6.41 -8.65 14.14
CA ARG A 14 -5.84 -9.97 14.33
C ARG A 14 -5.10 -10.39 13.07
N SER A 15 -3.87 -10.88 13.24
CA SER A 15 -3.10 -11.50 12.17
C SER A 15 -2.42 -12.72 12.75
N THR A 16 -2.91 -13.89 12.35
CA THR A 16 -2.41 -15.21 12.76
C THR A 16 -2.28 -16.07 11.53
N THR A 17 -1.56 -17.19 11.64
CA THR A 17 -1.35 -18.13 10.52
C THR A 17 -2.65 -18.56 9.85
N ASP A 18 -3.74 -18.67 10.60
CA ASP A 18 -5.02 -19.17 10.08
C ASP A 18 -6.11 -18.10 9.92
N ARG A 19 -5.88 -16.88 10.41
CA ARG A 19 -6.93 -15.85 10.48
C ARG A 19 -6.36 -14.45 10.36
N PHE A 20 -7.02 -13.65 9.54
CA PHE A 20 -6.72 -12.23 9.34
C PHE A 20 -7.99 -11.41 9.56
N GLU A 21 -7.89 -10.34 10.35
CA GLU A 21 -8.96 -9.40 10.59
C GLU A 21 -8.45 -7.97 10.58
N ALA A 22 -9.10 -7.11 9.81
CA ALA A 22 -8.84 -5.69 9.80
C ALA A 22 -10.13 -4.89 9.89
N ALA A 23 -10.06 -3.74 10.54
CA ALA A 23 -11.19 -2.85 10.75
C ALA A 23 -10.77 -1.39 10.56
N PHE A 24 -11.75 -0.56 10.24
CA PHE A 24 -11.55 0.87 10.12
C PHE A 24 -10.96 1.48 11.41
N ILE A 25 -10.09 2.51 11.31
CA ILE A 25 -9.45 3.14 12.48
C ILE A 25 -10.49 3.78 13.42
N HIS A 26 -11.50 4.43 12.85
CA HIS A 26 -12.59 5.04 13.61
C HIS A 26 -13.77 4.08 13.79
N ASN A 27 -14.19 3.85 15.04
CA ASN A 27 -15.29 2.95 15.38
C ASN A 27 -16.67 3.36 14.81
N HIS A 28 -16.81 4.58 14.27
CA HIS A 28 -18.04 5.06 13.66
C HIS A 28 -18.36 4.41 12.32
N TYR A 29 -17.37 3.78 11.66
CA TYR A 29 -17.56 3.17 10.35
C TYR A 29 -17.54 1.64 10.42
N LYS A 30 -18.40 1.01 9.61
CA LYS A 30 -18.60 -0.44 9.62
C LYS A 30 -17.60 -1.23 8.76
N TRP A 31 -16.64 -0.57 8.09
CA TRP A 31 -15.68 -1.27 7.25
C TRP A 31 -14.89 -2.29 8.07
N ARG A 32 -14.99 -3.55 7.64
CA ARG A 32 -14.31 -4.69 8.25
C ARG A 32 -14.06 -5.74 7.17
N ILE A 33 -12.90 -6.36 7.25
CA ILE A 33 -12.58 -7.58 6.51
C ILE A 33 -12.16 -8.66 7.50
N SER A 34 -12.65 -9.88 7.30
CA SER A 34 -12.20 -11.08 7.99
C SER A 34 -11.94 -12.16 6.97
N ALA A 35 -10.77 -12.78 7.06
CA ALA A 35 -10.36 -13.88 6.21
C ALA A 35 -9.79 -15.03 7.06
N THR A 36 -9.97 -16.24 6.57
CA THR A 36 -9.46 -17.47 7.19
C THR A 36 -8.68 -18.28 6.18
N LYS A 37 -7.56 -18.87 6.60
CA LYS A 37 -6.74 -19.74 5.75
C LYS A 37 -7.56 -20.97 5.33
N LEU A 38 -7.47 -21.33 4.05
CA LEU A 38 -8.05 -22.56 3.53
C LEU A 38 -7.23 -23.75 4.06
N LYS A 39 -7.90 -24.85 4.40
CA LYS A 39 -7.20 -26.05 4.88
C LYS A 39 -6.26 -26.55 3.78
N ASN A 40 -5.03 -26.89 4.17
CA ASN A 40 -4.00 -27.42 3.27
C ASN A 40 -3.63 -26.49 2.10
N SER A 41 -3.79 -25.18 2.25
CA SER A 41 -3.46 -24.19 1.23
C SER A 41 -2.94 -22.92 1.86
N ASP A 42 -2.07 -22.18 1.17
CA ASP A 42 -1.60 -20.86 1.60
C ASP A 42 -2.55 -19.71 1.26
N TYR A 43 -3.69 -20.02 0.63
CA TYR A 43 -4.72 -19.04 0.33
C TYR A 43 -5.62 -18.75 1.53
N PHE A 44 -6.03 -17.49 1.64
CA PHE A 44 -7.04 -17.03 2.60
C PHE A 44 -8.37 -16.79 1.89
N GLU A 45 -9.44 -17.34 2.43
CA GLU A 45 -10.81 -17.06 2.00
C GLU A 45 -11.38 -15.88 2.79
N VAL A 46 -11.94 -14.90 2.08
CA VAL A 46 -12.62 -13.76 2.70
C VAL A 46 -14.00 -14.21 3.20
N LYS A 47 -14.13 -14.36 4.52
CA LYS A 47 -15.38 -14.75 5.18
C LYS A 47 -16.37 -13.61 5.34
N MET A 48 -15.86 -12.41 5.62
CA MET A 48 -16.69 -11.22 5.74
C MET A 48 -16.01 -10.02 5.11
N TYR A 49 -16.76 -9.29 4.31
CA TYR A 49 -16.33 -8.02 3.74
C TYR A 49 -17.47 -7.01 3.84
N ASN A 50 -17.28 -5.99 4.66
CA ASN A 50 -18.19 -4.85 4.71
C ASN A 50 -17.58 -3.68 3.92
N ALA A 51 -18.12 -3.43 2.73
CA ALA A 51 -17.67 -2.38 1.82
C ALA A 51 -18.16 -0.97 2.23
N SER A 52 -19.07 -0.88 3.22
CA SER A 52 -19.68 0.38 3.62
C SER A 52 -18.64 1.31 4.23
N HIS A 53 -18.28 2.32 3.46
CA HIS A 53 -17.45 3.45 3.85
C HIS A 53 -18.32 4.69 3.59
N LEU A 54 -18.86 5.28 4.65
CA LEU A 54 -19.52 6.59 4.58
C LEU A 54 -18.56 7.70 5.02
N CYS A 55 -17.26 7.45 4.90
CA CYS A 55 -16.24 8.38 5.33
C CYS A 55 -16.25 9.54 4.35
N ASN A 56 -16.76 10.69 4.79
CA ASN A 56 -16.45 11.97 4.15
C ASN A 56 -14.93 12.06 4.02
N GLU A 57 -14.46 12.64 2.92
CA GLU A 57 -13.07 12.72 2.40
C GLU A 57 -12.00 13.27 3.38
N LEU A 58 -12.36 13.51 4.64
CA LEU A 58 -11.65 14.21 5.70
C LEU A 58 -10.67 13.36 6.52
N GLN A 59 -10.34 12.14 6.11
CA GLN A 59 -9.26 11.36 6.75
C GLN A 59 -7.94 11.40 5.98
N ASN A 60 -7.79 12.34 5.05
CA ASN A 60 -6.49 12.78 4.60
C ASN A 60 -5.89 13.73 5.65
N THR A 61 -5.62 13.22 6.86
CA THR A 61 -4.68 13.89 7.77
C THR A 61 -3.38 13.97 6.99
N GLY A 62 -2.92 15.18 6.65
CA GLY A 62 -1.86 15.48 5.66
C GLY A 62 -0.48 14.85 5.89
N GLY A 63 -0.37 13.84 6.73
CA GLY A 63 0.79 12.98 6.91
C GLY A 63 0.73 11.69 6.08
N ASP A 64 1.59 10.76 6.50
CA ASP A 64 1.94 9.57 5.75
C ASP A 64 0.81 8.52 5.78
N HIS A 65 0.30 8.09 4.61
CA HIS A 65 -0.77 7.10 4.56
C HIS A 65 -0.27 5.73 5.06
N ARG A 66 -0.91 5.18 6.11
CA ARG A 66 -0.44 3.97 6.82
C ARG A 66 -0.35 2.72 5.93
N GLN A 67 -1.30 2.54 5.02
CA GLN A 67 -1.39 1.38 4.13
C GLN A 67 -0.63 1.60 2.81
N ALA A 68 -0.07 2.79 2.60
CA ALA A 68 0.74 3.10 1.44
C ALA A 68 2.15 2.54 1.67
N SER A 69 2.27 1.21 1.52
CA SER A 69 3.55 0.51 1.61
C SER A 69 4.46 0.94 0.46
N SER A 70 5.74 1.20 0.77
CA SER A 70 6.73 1.58 -0.23
C SER A 70 6.87 0.55 -1.34
N TRP A 71 6.77 -0.74 -1.01
CA TRP A 71 6.82 -1.83 -1.98
C TRP A 71 5.64 -1.81 -2.94
N ILE A 72 4.41 -1.67 -2.42
CA ILE A 72 3.19 -1.60 -3.25
C ILE A 72 3.24 -0.39 -4.18
N ILE A 73 3.67 0.76 -3.67
CA ILE A 73 3.78 1.98 -4.47
C ILE A 73 4.91 1.85 -5.49
N GLY A 74 6.07 1.33 -5.09
CA GLY A 74 7.23 1.10 -5.96
C GLY A 74 6.86 0.21 -7.14
N HIS A 75 6.23 -0.93 -6.87
CA HIS A 75 5.68 -1.80 -7.91
C HIS A 75 4.68 -1.07 -8.83
N TYR A 76 3.86 -0.16 -8.30
CA TYR A 76 2.87 0.58 -9.09
C TYR A 76 3.49 1.65 -10.00
N ILE A 77 4.59 2.27 -9.57
CA ILE A 77 5.26 3.35 -10.33
C ILE A 77 6.49 2.87 -11.12
N LYS A 78 6.81 1.57 -11.07
CA LYS A 78 8.04 1.01 -11.64
C LYS A 78 8.26 1.34 -13.12
N SER A 79 7.19 1.45 -13.90
CA SER A 79 7.28 1.83 -15.32
C SER A 79 7.89 3.21 -15.56
N LYS A 80 7.86 4.12 -14.57
CA LYS A 80 8.54 5.41 -14.66
C LYS A 80 10.06 5.33 -14.48
N PHE A 81 10.54 4.20 -13.96
CA PHE A 81 11.96 3.94 -13.69
C PHE A 81 12.61 3.11 -14.81
N GLU A 82 11.83 2.69 -15.80
CA GLU A 82 12.31 2.02 -17.01
C GLU A 82 12.99 3.04 -17.94
N GLY A 83 14.23 2.76 -18.34
CA GLY A 83 14.97 3.53 -19.34
C GLY A 83 16.06 4.48 -18.81
N VAL A 84 16.91 4.96 -19.74
CA VAL A 84 18.02 5.88 -19.46
C VAL A 84 17.47 7.31 -19.33
N GLY A 85 17.68 7.95 -18.17
CA GLY A 85 17.24 9.33 -17.93
C GLY A 85 15.96 9.47 -17.09
N CYS A 86 15.51 8.42 -16.41
CA CYS A 86 14.36 8.50 -15.49
C CYS A 86 14.58 9.55 -14.38
N ASN A 87 13.59 10.43 -14.19
CA ASN A 87 13.65 11.49 -13.20
C ASN A 87 13.31 10.95 -11.81
N ASN A 88 14.34 10.46 -11.11
CA ASN A 88 14.20 9.79 -9.81
C ASN A 88 14.33 10.76 -8.63
N ARG A 89 14.09 12.06 -8.86
CA ARG A 89 14.11 13.06 -7.80
C ARG A 89 12.96 12.80 -6.84
N LEU A 90 13.28 12.69 -5.55
CA LEU A 90 12.29 12.36 -4.51
C LEU A 90 11.10 13.33 -4.50
N LYS A 91 11.32 14.63 -4.73
CA LYS A 91 10.24 15.62 -4.86
C LYS A 91 9.29 15.33 -6.03
N ALA A 92 9.83 14.85 -7.15
CA ALA A 92 9.01 14.46 -8.31
C ALA A 92 8.19 13.20 -7.99
N ILE A 93 8.78 12.22 -7.30
CA ILE A 93 8.09 11.00 -6.86
C ILE A 93 6.93 11.34 -5.91
N ILE A 94 7.13 12.24 -4.94
CA ILE A 94 6.07 12.69 -4.02
C ILE A 94 4.94 13.35 -4.82
N ALA A 95 5.26 14.27 -5.74
CA ALA A 95 4.26 14.95 -6.57
C ALA A 95 3.49 13.96 -7.47
N ASP A 96 4.18 12.97 -8.03
CA ASP A 96 3.58 11.94 -8.86
C ASP A 96 2.64 11.05 -8.06
N ILE A 97 3.02 10.60 -6.87
CA ILE A 97 2.17 9.79 -5.99
C ILE A 97 0.93 10.58 -5.56
N TYR A 98 1.09 11.87 -5.26
CA TYR A 98 -0.03 12.74 -4.98
C TYR A 98 -0.97 12.86 -6.18
N LYS A 99 -0.43 13.05 -7.40
CA LYS A 99 -1.24 13.14 -8.63
C LYS A 99 -1.95 11.83 -8.97
N LEU A 100 -1.28 10.68 -8.79
CA LEU A 100 -1.79 9.36 -9.18
C LEU A 100 -2.78 8.78 -8.17
N LEU A 101 -2.49 8.92 -6.87
CA LEU A 101 -3.24 8.26 -5.80
C LEU A 101 -3.97 9.24 -4.88
N GLY A 102 -3.69 10.55 -4.99
CA GLY A 102 -4.21 11.55 -4.05
C GLY A 102 -3.67 11.38 -2.64
N LEU A 103 -2.52 10.72 -2.49
CA LEU A 103 -1.89 10.42 -1.21
C LEU A 103 -0.67 11.32 -1.00
N ASN A 104 -0.53 11.88 0.19
CA ASN A 104 0.73 12.48 0.60
C ASN A 104 1.64 11.40 1.21
N ILE A 105 2.93 11.49 0.93
CA ILE A 105 3.92 10.59 1.53
C ILE A 105 5.11 11.38 2.08
N SER A 106 5.75 10.85 3.12
CA SER A 106 6.97 11.45 3.65
C SER A 106 8.13 11.32 2.67
N TYR A 107 9.14 12.18 2.85
CA TYR A 107 10.38 12.12 2.08
C TYR A 107 11.10 10.77 2.25
N GLU A 108 11.17 10.26 3.48
CA GLU A 108 11.76 8.95 3.77
C GLU A 108 11.03 7.83 3.03
N LYS A 109 9.69 7.86 3.04
CA LYS A 109 8.89 6.89 2.30
C LYS A 109 9.12 7.00 0.80
N ALA A 110 9.25 8.21 0.26
CA ALA A 110 9.56 8.43 -1.15
C ALA A 110 10.91 7.83 -1.54
N TRP A 111 11.90 7.90 -0.65
CA TRP A 111 13.19 7.25 -0.85
C TRP A 111 13.04 5.73 -0.91
N ARG A 112 12.33 5.12 0.04
CA ARG A 112 12.07 3.67 0.03
C ARG A 112 11.27 3.20 -1.19
N VAL A 113 10.32 4.02 -1.65
CA VAL A 113 9.57 3.77 -2.89
C VAL A 113 10.50 3.73 -4.10
N ARG A 114 11.45 4.67 -4.14
CA ARG A 114 12.45 4.75 -5.21
C ARG A 114 13.31 3.49 -5.27
N GLU A 115 13.85 3.06 -4.13
CA GLU A 115 14.67 1.85 -4.06
C GLU A 115 13.86 0.62 -4.48
N SER A 116 12.64 0.45 -3.94
CA SER A 116 11.78 -0.67 -4.34
C SER A 116 11.42 -0.66 -5.83
N ALA A 117 11.26 0.52 -6.45
CA ALA A 117 10.99 0.62 -7.88
C ALA A 117 12.24 0.24 -8.71
N PHE A 118 13.44 0.55 -8.23
CA PHE A 118 14.67 0.11 -8.89
C PHE A 118 14.86 -1.40 -8.79
N ASP A 119 14.64 -1.99 -7.62
CA ASP A 119 14.76 -3.43 -7.41
C ASP A 119 13.79 -4.19 -8.34
N GLU A 120 12.56 -3.69 -8.49
CA GLU A 120 11.56 -4.27 -9.40
C GLU A 120 11.93 -4.19 -10.89
N VAL A 121 12.68 -3.16 -11.31
CA VAL A 121 13.05 -2.96 -12.73
C VAL A 121 14.37 -3.67 -13.07
N ARG A 122 15.32 -3.69 -12.13
CA ARG A 122 16.70 -4.15 -12.37
C ARG A 122 17.02 -5.50 -11.74
N GLY A 123 16.15 -6.01 -10.87
CA GLY A 123 16.46 -7.08 -9.94
C GLY A 123 17.25 -6.57 -8.74
N SER A 124 17.23 -7.32 -7.64
CA SER A 124 18.13 -7.04 -6.51
C SER A 124 19.55 -7.46 -6.89
N PRO A 125 20.60 -6.69 -6.51
CA PRO A 125 21.98 -7.15 -6.63
C PRO A 125 22.19 -8.52 -5.97
N GLU A 126 21.45 -8.83 -4.91
CA GLU A 126 21.52 -10.10 -4.18
C GLU A 126 21.05 -11.28 -5.06
N GLU A 127 20.05 -11.05 -5.91
CA GLU A 127 19.56 -12.08 -6.86
C GLU A 127 20.57 -12.35 -7.98
N SER A 128 21.46 -11.40 -8.28
CA SER A 128 22.50 -11.56 -9.31
C SER A 128 23.71 -12.39 -8.85
N TYR A 129 23.86 -12.60 -7.53
CA TYR A 129 24.96 -13.40 -6.94
C TYR A 129 24.49 -14.77 -6.40
N ALA A 130 23.21 -15.11 -6.54
CA ALA A 130 22.62 -16.39 -6.13
C ALA A 130 22.72 -17.45 -7.24
#